data_AF-A0A1R3RX48-F1
#
_entry.id   AF-A0A1R3RX48-F1
#
_cell.length_a   1.000
_cell.length_b   1.000
_cell.length_c   1.000
_cell.angle_alpha   90.00
_cell.angle_beta   90.00
_cell.angle_gamma   90.00
#
_symmetry.space_group_name_H-M   'P 1'
#
loop_
_entity.id
_entity.type
_entity.pdbx_description
1 polymer ?
#
loop_
_entity_poly.entity_id
_entity_poly.type
_entity_poly.pdbx_seq_one_letter_code
_entity_poly.pdbx_strand_id
1 'polypeptide(L)'
;MHPLSQQPPDCTTLARLSLAKFSHTTTSLNHRGPLHWSHVMGNGNLIGIFEKRTLTSFTPDRVLLKVLSVHETLEEIDLTHFIIEAGNITQSSQSAASKPIFAVVVKLPCLAVKYPRANMVRK
;
A
#
# COMPACT_ATOMS: atom_id res chain seq x y z
N MET A 1 -23.63 -31.41 6.18
CA MET A 1 -22.30 -30.77 6.07
C MET A 1 -22.48 -29.27 6.23
N HIS A 2 -22.07 -28.71 7.37
CA HIS A 2 -22.15 -27.26 7.59
C HIS A 2 -20.97 -26.57 6.90
N PRO A 3 -21.15 -25.40 6.25
CA PRO A 3 -20.02 -24.66 5.73
C PRO A 3 -19.20 -24.13 6.91
N LEU A 4 -17.90 -24.41 6.88
CA LEU A 4 -16.92 -23.89 7.81
C LEU A 4 -17.02 -22.36 7.78
N SER A 5 -17.49 -21.76 8.88
CA SER A 5 -17.47 -20.31 9.04
C SER A 5 -16.01 -19.87 8.96
N GLN A 6 -15.62 -19.28 7.83
CA GLN A 6 -14.35 -18.58 7.71
C GLN A 6 -14.42 -17.40 8.67
N GLN A 7 -13.80 -17.54 9.83
CA GLN A 7 -13.62 -16.43 10.75
C GLN A 7 -12.97 -15.28 9.98
N PRO A 8 -13.57 -14.08 9.97
CA PRO A 8 -13.00 -12.97 9.23
C PRO A 8 -11.59 -12.69 9.78
N PRO A 9 -10.61 -12.41 8.90
CA PRO A 9 -9.25 -12.13 9.34
C PRO A 9 -9.25 -10.96 10.32
N ASP A 10 -8.60 -11.15 11.48
CA ASP A 10 -8.48 -10.10 12.48
C ASP A 10 -7.70 -8.92 11.89
N CYS A 11 -8.36 -7.76 11.80
CA CYS A 11 -7.76 -6.51 11.32
C CYS A 11 -7.58 -5.55 12.48
N THR A 12 -6.32 -5.22 12.78
CA THR A 12 -5.96 -4.21 13.79
C THR A 12 -5.56 -2.91 13.10
N THR A 13 -6.21 -1.80 13.42
CA THR A 13 -5.79 -0.48 12.90
C THR A 13 -4.51 -0.02 13.59
N LEU A 14 -3.47 0.27 12.82
CA LEU A 14 -2.18 0.78 13.30
C LEU A 14 -2.15 2.31 13.32
N ALA A 15 -2.75 2.96 12.31
CA ALA A 15 -2.85 4.41 12.24
C ALA A 15 -4.04 4.85 11.36
N ARG A 16 -4.61 6.00 11.66
CA ARG A 16 -5.67 6.64 10.88
C ARG A 16 -5.34 8.12 10.69
N LEU A 17 -5.28 8.57 9.44
CA LEU A 17 -4.85 9.90 9.04
C LEU A 17 -5.97 10.58 8.26
N SER A 18 -6.39 11.77 8.69
CA SER A 18 -7.21 12.65 7.83
C SER A 18 -6.31 13.29 6.78
N LEU A 19 -6.69 13.19 5.51
CA LEU A 19 -5.89 13.65 4.39
C LEU A 19 -6.60 14.79 3.65
N ALA A 20 -5.88 15.89 3.41
CA ALA A 20 -6.31 16.94 2.49
C ALA A 20 -5.97 16.59 1.04
N LYS A 21 -4.96 15.73 0.81
CA LYS A 21 -4.58 15.27 -0.52
C LYS A 21 -3.91 13.89 -0.47
N PHE A 22 -4.32 13.03 -1.38
CA PHE A 22 -3.59 11.80 -1.71
C PHE A 22 -3.04 11.92 -3.12
N SER A 23 -1.79 11.51 -3.31
CA SER A 23 -1.16 11.46 -4.62
C SER A 23 -0.55 10.09 -4.83
N HIS A 24 -0.79 9.47 -5.97
CA HIS A 24 -0.20 8.18 -6.26
C HIS A 24 0.32 8.08 -7.68
N THR A 25 1.28 7.20 -7.89
CA THR A 25 1.75 6.85 -9.22
C THR A 25 2.25 5.41 -9.22
N THR A 26 1.94 4.70 -10.30
CA THR A 26 2.47 3.36 -10.54
C THR A 26 3.51 3.37 -11.64
N THR A 27 4.66 2.76 -11.43
CA THR A 27 5.72 2.69 -12.46
C THR A 27 6.25 1.27 -12.64
N SER A 28 6.81 0.97 -13.81
CA SER A 28 7.66 -0.23 -13.94
C SER A 28 8.94 -0.06 -13.11
N LEU A 29 9.54 -1.19 -12.68
CA LEU A 29 10.78 -1.18 -11.87
C LEU A 29 11.93 -0.44 -12.59
N ASN A 30 11.96 -0.50 -13.92
CA ASN A 30 12.99 0.12 -14.76
C ASN A 30 12.59 1.49 -15.30
N HIS A 31 11.55 2.12 -14.77
CA HIS A 31 11.08 3.41 -15.26
C HIS A 31 12.16 4.51 -15.07
N ARG A 32 12.54 5.16 -16.18
CA ARG A 32 13.51 6.26 -16.24
C ARG A 32 12.92 7.49 -16.95
N GLY A 33 11.83 8.01 -16.41
CA GLY A 33 11.19 9.23 -16.92
C GLY A 33 10.43 10.01 -15.85
N PRO A 34 9.80 11.14 -16.22
CA PRO A 34 8.88 11.87 -15.34
C PRO A 34 7.73 10.98 -14.87
N LEU A 35 7.32 11.15 -13.61
CA LEU A 35 6.23 10.39 -13.01
C LEU A 35 4.89 11.05 -13.33
N HIS A 36 3.94 10.25 -13.85
CA HIS A 36 2.56 10.69 -14.00
C HIS A 36 1.80 10.46 -12.70
N TRP A 37 1.57 11.53 -11.94
CA TRP A 37 0.88 11.48 -10.66
C TRP A 37 -0.63 11.64 -10.83
N SER A 38 -1.38 10.76 -10.19
CA SER A 38 -2.81 10.90 -9.96
C SER A 38 -3.02 11.60 -8.62
N HIS A 39 -3.90 12.60 -8.58
CA HIS A 39 -4.15 13.39 -7.38
C HIS A 39 -5.63 13.31 -6.98
N VAL A 40 -5.88 13.00 -5.71
CA VAL A 40 -7.21 13.03 -5.10
C VAL A 40 -7.21 14.08 -4.01
N MET A 41 -8.08 15.08 -4.14
CA MET A 41 -8.28 16.12 -3.15
C MET A 41 -9.27 15.64 -2.10
N GLY A 42 -8.91 15.80 -0.83
CA GLY A 42 -9.64 15.18 0.27
C GLY A 42 -10.90 15.92 0.67
N ASN A 43 -10.90 17.26 0.63
CA ASN A 43 -12.04 18.11 1.01
C ASN A 43 -12.74 17.68 2.33
N GLY A 44 -11.96 17.19 3.30
CA GLY A 44 -12.45 16.69 4.59
C GLY A 44 -12.88 15.21 4.63
N ASN A 45 -12.93 14.53 3.48
CA ASN A 45 -13.57 13.22 3.30
C ASN A 45 -12.60 12.08 3.01
N LEU A 46 -11.30 12.36 2.99
CA LEU A 46 -10.26 11.41 2.60
C LEU A 46 -9.48 10.94 3.82
N ILE A 47 -9.35 9.64 3.96
CA ILE A 47 -8.74 9.01 5.13
C ILE A 47 -7.73 7.96 4.67
N GLY A 48 -6.50 8.08 5.18
CA GLY A 48 -5.49 7.02 5.08
C GLY A 48 -5.55 6.13 6.33
N ILE A 49 -5.59 4.82 6.15
CA ILE A 49 -5.58 3.84 7.24
C ILE A 49 -4.41 2.90 7.02
N PHE A 50 -3.59 2.74 8.05
CA PHE A 50 -2.64 1.63 8.14
C PHE A 50 -3.27 0.56 9.00
N GLU A 51 -3.38 -0.66 8.49
CA GLU A 51 -3.94 -1.80 9.23
C GLU A 51 -3.00 -3.00 9.18
N LYS A 52 -3.01 -3.80 10.24
CA LYS A 52 -2.37 -5.10 10.33
C LYS A 52 -3.45 -6.16 10.18
N ARG A 53 -3.33 -7.04 9.19
CA ARG A 53 -4.24 -8.14 8.91
C ARG A 53 -3.54 -9.46 9.23
N THR A 54 -4.09 -10.19 10.19
CA THR A 54 -3.69 -11.58 10.49
C THR A 54 -4.53 -12.50 9.62
N LEU A 55 -3.90 -13.18 8.66
CA LEU A 55 -4.60 -14.08 7.73
C LEU A 55 -4.84 -15.46 8.36
N THR A 56 -3.78 -16.10 8.85
CA THR A 56 -3.81 -17.38 9.56
C THR A 56 -2.63 -17.48 10.51
N SER A 57 -2.65 -18.40 11.48
CA SER A 57 -1.54 -18.62 12.42
C SER A 57 -0.21 -19.02 11.77
N PHE A 58 -0.24 -19.45 10.50
CA PHE A 58 0.93 -19.92 9.75
C PHE A 58 1.41 -18.94 8.67
N THR A 59 0.70 -17.83 8.48
CA THR A 59 1.09 -16.80 7.52
C THR A 59 1.56 -15.55 8.26
N PRO A 60 2.64 -14.90 7.80
CA PRO A 60 3.07 -13.64 8.40
C PRO A 60 1.96 -12.61 8.33
N ASP A 61 1.84 -11.82 9.41
CA ASP A 61 0.93 -10.69 9.44
C ASP A 61 1.25 -9.71 8.30
N ARG A 62 0.19 -9.20 7.67
CA ARG A 62 0.31 -8.25 6.57
C ARG A 62 -0.02 -6.84 7.04
N VAL A 63 0.78 -5.87 6.65
CA VAL A 63 0.49 -4.45 6.87
C VAL A 63 -0.01 -3.84 5.57
N LEU A 64 -1.17 -3.22 5.62
CA LEU A 64 -1.84 -2.63 4.47
C LEU A 64 -2.02 -1.13 4.68
N LEU A 65 -1.83 -0.36 3.61
CA LEU A 65 -2.27 1.03 3.51
C LEU A 65 -3.56 1.07 2.69
N LYS A 66 -4.63 1.57 3.29
CA LYS A 66 -5.90 1.87 2.62
C LYS A 66 -6.09 3.37 2.51
N VAL A 67 -6.52 3.84 1.35
CA VAL A 67 -6.99 5.22 1.16
C VAL A 67 -8.47 5.16 0.84
N LEU A 68 -9.27 5.79 1.69
CA LEU A 68 -10.72 5.75 1.65
C LEU A 68 -11.26 7.15 1.34
N SER A 69 -12.23 7.23 0.45
CA SER A 69 -13.17 8.35 0.40
C SER A 69 -14.43 7.98 1.20
N VAL A 70 -15.34 8.94 1.44
CA VAL A 70 -16.63 8.67 2.08
C VAL A 70 -17.43 7.55 1.39
N HIS A 71 -17.25 7.37 0.08
CA HIS A 71 -18.09 6.49 -0.73
C HIS A 71 -17.42 5.16 -1.10
N GLU A 72 -16.08 5.08 -1.03
CA GLU A 72 -15.36 3.90 -1.53
C GLU A 72 -13.91 3.80 -1.04
N THR A 73 -13.31 2.62 -1.22
CA THR A 73 -11.87 2.42 -1.10
C THR A 73 -11.21 2.80 -2.41
N LEU A 74 -10.38 3.84 -2.39
CA LEU A 74 -9.67 4.34 -3.58
C LEU A 74 -8.41 3.53 -3.86
N GLU A 75 -7.66 3.18 -2.82
CA GLU A 75 -6.44 2.35 -2.93
C GLU A 75 -6.32 1.41 -1.74
N GLU A 76 -5.83 0.19 -1.98
CA GLU A 76 -5.42 -0.79 -0.97
C GLU A 76 -4.04 -1.35 -1.38
N ILE A 77 -3.02 -1.05 -0.59
CA ILE A 77 -1.61 -1.34 -0.90
C ILE A 77 -1.05 -2.26 0.17
N ASP A 78 -0.55 -3.44 -0.23
CA ASP A 78 0.12 -4.38 0.66
C ASP A 78 1.59 -4.00 0.86
N LEU A 79 1.89 -3.37 2.00
CA LEU A 79 3.24 -2.92 2.34
C LEU A 79 4.16 -4.10 2.62
N THR A 80 3.64 -5.17 3.21
CA THR A 80 4.40 -6.39 3.48
C THR A 80 4.87 -7.04 2.18
N HIS A 81 4.02 -7.08 1.15
CA HIS A 81 4.41 -7.55 -0.19
C HIS A 81 5.64 -6.79 -0.72
N PHE A 82 5.63 -5.45 -0.67
CA PHE A 82 6.74 -4.64 -1.19
C PHE A 82 8.01 -4.71 -0.34
N ILE A 83 7.89 -4.92 0.97
CA ILE A 83 9.05 -5.18 1.83
C ILE A 83 9.74 -6.49 1.40
N ILE A 84 8.96 -7.56 1.19
CA ILE A 84 9.49 -8.86 0.74
C ILE A 84 10.12 -8.73 -0.65
N GLU A 85 9.43 -8.10 -1.60
CA GLU A 85 9.93 -7.89 -2.96
C GLU A 85 11.24 -7.08 -2.97
N ALA A 86 11.32 -6.01 -2.18
CA ALA A 86 12.54 -5.21 -2.05
C ALA A 86 13.72 -6.02 -1.46
N GLY A 87 13.44 -6.91 -0.50
CA GLY A 87 14.43 -7.84 0.04
C GLY A 87 14.98 -8.79 -1.02
N ASN A 88 14.11 -9.38 -1.84
CA ASN A 88 14.50 -10.31 -2.92
C ASN A 88 15.36 -9.63 -4.01
N ILE A 89 15.04 -8.37 -4.36
CA ILE A 89 15.83 -7.59 -5.32
C ILE A 89 17.23 -7.28 -4.76
N THR A 90 17.31 -6.90 -3.48
CA THR A 90 18.58 -6.58 -2.82
C THR A 90 19.50 -7.80 -2.74
N GLN A 91 18.94 -8.99 -2.47
CA GLN A 91 19.72 -10.23 -2.41
C GLN A 91 20.23 -10.71 -3.78
N SER A 92 19.48 -10.44 -4.86
CA SER A 92 19.87 -10.85 -6.22
C SER A 92 20.84 -9.88 -6.91
N SER A 93 20.93 -8.63 -6.44
CA SER A 93 21.74 -7.58 -7.06
C SER A 93 23.06 -7.37 -6.31
N GLN A 94 24.17 -7.90 -6.81
CA GLN A 94 25.50 -7.76 -6.17
C GLN A 94 26.18 -6.39 -6.37
N SER A 95 25.62 -5.47 -7.18
CA SER A 95 26.18 -4.10 -7.28
C SER A 95 25.15 -3.07 -7.74
N ALA A 96 25.41 -1.82 -7.32
CA ALA A 96 24.67 -0.57 -7.54
C ALA A 96 23.42 -0.35 -6.66
N ALA A 97 23.36 0.86 -6.07
CA ALA A 97 22.22 1.36 -5.32
C ALA A 97 20.93 1.25 -6.16
N SER A 98 20.11 0.24 -5.85
CA SER A 98 18.83 0.04 -6.52
C SER A 98 17.86 1.15 -6.09
N LYS A 99 17.15 1.73 -7.06
CA LYS A 99 16.09 2.70 -6.73
C LYS A 99 15.01 1.99 -5.91
N PRO A 100 14.45 2.64 -4.87
CA PRO A 100 13.39 2.02 -4.09
C PRO A 100 12.17 1.75 -5.00
N ILE A 101 11.73 0.49 -5.02
CA ILE A 101 10.57 0.04 -5.79
C ILE A 101 9.28 0.65 -5.25
N PHE A 102 9.27 0.90 -3.94
CA PHE A 102 8.18 1.50 -3.19
C PHE A 102 8.68 2.74 -2.45
N ALA A 103 7.92 3.83 -2.49
CA ALA A 103 8.23 5.04 -1.72
C ALA A 103 6.95 5.70 -1.21
N VAL A 104 6.98 6.15 0.04
CA VAL A 104 5.91 6.92 0.67
C VAL A 104 6.48 8.21 1.20
N VAL A 105 5.81 9.32 0.90
CA VAL A 105 6.11 10.63 1.46
C VAL A 105 4.89 11.10 2.24
N VAL A 106 5.09 11.35 3.53
CA VAL A 106 4.06 11.89 4.42
C VAL A 106 4.43 13.33 4.74
N LYS A 107 3.59 14.28 4.29
CA LYS A 107 3.65 15.68 4.72
C LYS A 107 2.24 16.06 5.11
N LEU A 108 1.84 15.76 6.34
CA LEU A 108 0.46 15.94 6.78
C LEU A 108 -0.04 17.36 6.47
N PRO A 109 -1.30 17.48 6.00
CA PRO A 109 -2.29 16.42 5.80
C PRO A 109 -2.21 15.74 4.40
N CYS A 110 -1.04 15.64 3.77
CA CYS A 110 -0.85 15.04 2.45
C CYS A 110 -0.07 13.72 2.50
N LEU A 111 -0.47 12.77 1.66
CA LEU A 111 0.20 11.48 1.47
C LEU A 111 0.51 11.30 -0.02
N ALA A 112 1.76 10.96 -0.35
CA ALA A 112 2.16 10.61 -1.71
C ALA A 112 2.80 9.22 -1.75
N VAL A 113 2.38 8.36 -2.68
CA VAL A 113 2.86 6.96 -2.78
C VAL A 113 3.28 6.63 -4.22
N LYS A 114 4.47 6.08 -4.37
CA LYS A 114 4.96 5.50 -5.62
C LYS A 114 5.16 4.01 -5.42
N TYR A 115 4.58 3.18 -6.28
CA TYR A 115 4.68 1.72 -6.19
C TYR A 115 4.69 1.08 -7.58
N PRO A 116 5.15 -0.17 -7.72
CA PRO A 116 5.05 -0.91 -8.97
C PRO A 116 3.58 -1.19 -9.32
N ARG A 117 3.25 -1.20 -10.62
CA ARG A 117 1.89 -1.55 -11.09
C ARG A 117 1.55 -3.02 -10.85
N ALA A 118 2.55 -3.88 -10.66
CA ALA A 118 2.35 -5.31 -10.44
C ALA A 118 1.73 -5.55 -9.04
N ASN A 119 0.69 -6.38 -9.01
CA ASN A 119 0.05 -6.91 -7.79
C ASN A 119 -0.82 -5.93 -7.00
N MET A 120 -1.56 -5.05 -7.68
CA MET A 120 -2.77 -4.47 -7.08
C MET A 120 -3.74 -5.62 -6.76
N VAL A 121 -4.06 -5.84 -5.49
CA VAL A 121 -5.21 -6.69 -5.11
C VAL A 121 -6.47 -5.92 -5.47
N ARG A 122 -6.92 -6.07 -6.72
CA ARG A 122 -8.26 -5.61 -7.10
C ARG A 122 -9.26 -6.55 -6.42
N LYS A 123 -10.17 -5.99 -5.62
CA LYS A 123 -11.40 -6.69 -5.24
C LYS A 123 -12.33 -6.74 -6.45
#